data_AF-A0A948PQC7-F1
#
_entry.id   AF-A0A948PQC7-F1
#
_cell.length_a   1.000
_cell.length_b   1.000
_cell.length_c   1.000
_cell.angle_alpha   90.00
_cell.angle_beta   90.00
_cell.angle_gamma   90.00
#
_symmetry.space_group_name_H-M   'P 1'
#
loop_
_entity.id
_entity.type
_entity.pdbx_description
1 polymer ?
#
loop_
_entity_poly.entity_id
_entity_poly.type
_entity_poly.pdbx_seq_one_letter_code
_entity_poly.pdbx_strand_id
1 'polypeptide(L)'
;EKRGKRVDIGKNLIHDQERCVLCRRCVRFLRDITQTQELGVFERGNHTEVNIYEGRPVNNHYSGNLAQLCPVGAITDRDFRFKTRNWFLESGDSICPFCSRGCAITIDYHKGFARFPVAKRVYRINARKNSKVNSFWICDVGRYGYEYINLERQKTLSGPDKNRDYSWEEILSDYSKRLNRQRFSNRTANITIICNSWMTNEELFLVRKIFQGDLPNSRIQLLDPPDEKGDNFLLTPERVPNRRGAVELGFETNPLDMETLKEETDLLIVFGTYLLEHSNRSELEAVLGSVEQSILFTPYPHELNELFDMVLPAALIPESEGSLTNVDGLVQPFEKVLEPPGESRAVWRILRDLGKSLNIHFPYYKGLDSVETIRTELGKEISFFRK
;
A
#
# COMPACT_ATOMS: atom_id res chain seq x y z
N GLU A 1 -22.32 6.40 -43.36
CA GLU A 1 -21.78 5.14 -42.77
C GLU A 1 -21.65 5.29 -41.26
N LYS A 2 -21.84 4.20 -40.50
CA LYS A 2 -21.77 4.22 -39.03
C LYS A 2 -20.34 3.89 -38.58
N ARG A 3 -19.70 4.77 -37.83
CA ARG A 3 -18.38 4.50 -37.23
C ARG A 3 -18.53 3.48 -36.10
N GLY A 4 -17.43 2.82 -35.71
CA GLY A 4 -17.43 1.83 -34.64
C GLY A 4 -17.71 2.46 -33.27
N LYS A 5 -18.80 2.04 -32.61
CA LYS A 5 -19.20 2.54 -31.26
C LYS A 5 -18.50 1.85 -30.08
N ARG A 6 -17.98 0.65 -30.30
CA ARG A 6 -17.36 -0.20 -29.27
C ARG A 6 -16.21 -0.99 -29.87
N VAL A 7 -15.18 -0.28 -30.29
CA VAL A 7 -13.95 -0.89 -30.81
C VAL A 7 -13.05 -1.23 -29.63
N ASP A 8 -12.68 -2.50 -29.50
CA ASP A 8 -11.62 -2.90 -28.56
C ASP A 8 -10.27 -2.51 -29.14
N ILE A 9 -9.51 -1.69 -28.42
CA ILE A 9 -8.20 -1.21 -28.86
C ILE A 9 -7.04 -1.82 -28.05
N GLY A 10 -7.32 -2.72 -27.10
CA GLY A 10 -6.31 -3.37 -26.26
C GLY A 10 -6.39 -2.98 -24.78
N LYS A 11 -5.78 -3.82 -23.94
CA LYS A 11 -5.58 -3.68 -22.47
C LYS A 11 -6.63 -2.82 -21.75
N ASN A 12 -7.84 -3.38 -21.59
CA ASN A 12 -8.98 -2.76 -20.90
C ASN A 12 -9.53 -1.45 -21.52
N LEU A 13 -9.16 -1.08 -22.74
CA LEU A 13 -9.67 0.14 -23.37
C LEU A 13 -10.74 -0.15 -24.42
N ILE A 14 -11.75 0.72 -24.46
CA ILE A 14 -12.80 0.75 -25.48
C ILE A 14 -12.77 2.10 -26.17
N HIS A 15 -12.78 2.10 -27.50
CA HIS A 15 -12.86 3.29 -28.34
C HIS A 15 -14.24 3.41 -29.00
N ASP A 16 -14.88 4.56 -28.79
CA ASP A 16 -16.10 5.00 -29.48
C ASP A 16 -15.70 6.07 -30.50
N GLN A 17 -15.55 5.65 -31.76
CA GLN A 17 -15.06 6.49 -32.86
C GLN A 17 -16.05 7.61 -33.25
N GLU A 18 -17.34 7.47 -32.91
CA GLU A 18 -18.35 8.52 -33.15
C GLU A 18 -18.14 9.72 -32.22
N ARG A 19 -17.60 9.50 -31.02
CA ARG A 19 -17.31 10.58 -30.06
C ARG A 19 -15.96 11.24 -30.30
N CYS A 20 -15.09 10.63 -31.10
CA CYS A 20 -13.73 11.11 -31.29
C CYS A 20 -13.69 12.42 -32.09
N VAL A 21 -13.11 13.46 -31.49
CA VAL A 21 -12.92 14.79 -32.11
C VAL A 21 -11.59 14.93 -32.86
N LEU A 22 -10.89 13.83 -33.11
CA LEU A 22 -9.62 13.78 -33.86
C LEU A 22 -8.53 14.74 -33.32
N CYS A 23 -8.49 14.99 -32.00
CA CYS A 23 -7.48 15.88 -31.38
C CYS A 23 -6.05 15.30 -31.36
N ARG A 24 -5.89 14.02 -31.72
CA ARG A 24 -4.61 13.28 -31.79
C ARG A 24 -3.81 13.23 -30.48
N ARG A 25 -4.42 13.51 -29.31
CA ARG A 25 -3.73 13.40 -28.00
C ARG A 25 -3.29 11.96 -27.73
N CYS A 26 -4.15 10.98 -27.97
CA CYS A 26 -3.83 9.55 -27.79
C CYS A 26 -2.68 9.09 -28.70
N VAL A 27 -2.72 9.44 -29.99
CA VAL A 27 -1.67 9.13 -30.96
C VAL A 27 -0.33 9.74 -30.54
N ARG A 28 -0.31 11.02 -30.15
CA ARG A 28 0.92 11.68 -29.65
C ARG A 28 1.43 11.06 -28.36
N PHE A 29 0.55 10.70 -27.43
CA PHE A 29 0.95 10.03 -26.18
C PHE A 29 1.68 8.72 -26.47
N LEU A 30 1.11 7.88 -27.35
CA LEU A 30 1.74 6.60 -27.69
C LEU A 30 3.04 6.75 -28.47
N ARG A 31 3.21 7.84 -29.22
CA ARG A 31 4.43 8.13 -29.98
C ARG A 31 5.52 8.78 -29.14
N ASP A 32 5.16 9.79 -28.36
CA ASP A 32 6.11 10.70 -27.72
C ASP A 32 6.40 10.30 -26.27
N ILE A 33 5.45 9.67 -25.57
CA ILE A 33 5.59 9.28 -24.15
C ILE A 33 5.93 7.79 -24.02
N THR A 34 5.07 6.90 -24.52
CA THR A 34 5.31 5.45 -24.39
C THR A 34 6.23 4.90 -25.47
N GLN A 35 6.42 5.64 -26.57
CA GLN A 35 7.26 5.27 -27.72
C GLN A 35 6.87 3.93 -28.37
N THR A 36 5.59 3.55 -28.30
CA THR A 36 5.07 2.25 -28.77
C THR A 36 4.23 2.36 -30.05
N GLN A 37 3.68 3.56 -30.33
CA GLN A 37 3.06 3.92 -31.62
C GLN A 37 1.94 2.98 -32.13
N GLU A 38 1.11 2.42 -31.25
CA GLU A 38 0.06 1.48 -31.64
C GLU A 38 -1.16 2.14 -32.30
N LEU A 39 -1.42 3.43 -32.03
CA LEU A 39 -2.53 4.18 -32.63
C LEU A 39 -2.06 5.10 -33.76
N GLY A 40 -2.83 5.14 -34.84
CA GLY A 40 -2.63 6.02 -35.99
C GLY A 40 -3.88 6.84 -36.34
N VAL A 41 -3.71 7.74 -37.32
CA VAL A 41 -4.82 8.41 -38.00
C VAL A 41 -4.90 7.81 -39.39
N PHE A 42 -6.04 7.24 -39.73
CA PHE A 42 -6.30 6.57 -41.00
C PHE A 42 -7.34 7.34 -41.80
N GLU A 43 -7.40 7.05 -43.11
CA GLU A 43 -8.29 7.70 -44.07
C GLU A 43 -8.11 9.22 -44.18
N ARG A 44 -9.00 9.89 -44.92
CA ARG A 44 -8.96 11.35 -45.15
C ARG A 44 -10.34 11.98 -45.18
N GLY A 45 -10.40 13.28 -44.91
CA GLY A 45 -11.64 14.05 -44.92
C GLY A 45 -12.64 13.54 -43.88
N ASN A 46 -13.90 13.34 -44.28
CA ASN A 46 -14.97 12.90 -43.38
C ASN A 46 -14.81 11.44 -42.90
N HIS A 47 -14.01 10.64 -43.60
CA HIS A 47 -13.71 9.25 -43.23
C HIS A 47 -12.53 9.14 -42.26
N THR A 48 -11.86 10.25 -41.93
CA THR A 48 -10.71 10.25 -41.00
C THR A 48 -11.09 9.62 -39.66
N GLU A 49 -10.31 8.64 -39.23
CA GLU A 49 -10.50 7.97 -37.95
C GLU A 49 -9.18 7.75 -37.21
N VAL A 50 -9.28 7.65 -35.88
CA VAL A 50 -8.20 7.13 -35.05
C VAL A 50 -8.45 5.66 -34.85
N ASN A 51 -7.46 4.83 -35.15
CA ASN A 51 -7.57 3.38 -34.99
C ASN A 51 -6.22 2.78 -34.57
N ILE A 52 -6.23 1.49 -34.22
CA ILE A 52 -4.99 0.71 -34.03
C ILE A 52 -4.38 0.36 -35.39
N TYR A 53 -3.07 0.21 -35.44
CA TYR A 53 -2.42 -0.43 -36.58
C TYR A 53 -2.80 -1.91 -36.62
N GLU A 54 -2.96 -2.49 -37.82
CA GLU A 54 -3.40 -3.88 -37.97
C GLU A 54 -2.51 -4.85 -37.17
N GLY A 55 -3.14 -5.69 -36.35
CA GLY A 55 -2.46 -6.67 -35.49
C GLY A 55 -1.69 -6.09 -34.30
N ARG A 56 -1.79 -4.77 -34.02
CA ARG A 56 -1.07 -4.11 -32.92
C ARG A 56 -2.03 -3.46 -31.91
N PRO A 57 -2.61 -4.24 -30.99
CA PRO A 57 -3.40 -3.67 -29.89
C PRO A 57 -2.54 -2.83 -28.95
N VAL A 58 -3.15 -1.83 -28.31
CA VAL A 58 -2.51 -0.97 -27.30
C VAL A 58 -2.30 -1.77 -26.01
N ASN A 59 -1.15 -2.43 -25.91
CA ASN A 59 -0.80 -3.35 -24.82
C ASN A 59 0.51 -2.96 -24.10
N ASN A 60 0.83 -1.66 -24.04
CA ASN A 60 1.98 -1.16 -23.26
C ASN A 60 1.64 -1.00 -21.76
N HIS A 61 2.64 -0.62 -20.94
CA HIS A 61 2.50 -0.48 -19.48
C HIS A 61 1.72 0.77 -19.03
N TYR A 62 1.31 1.64 -19.95
CA TYR A 62 0.72 2.95 -19.67
C TYR A 62 -0.57 3.19 -20.44
N SER A 63 -1.20 2.14 -20.96
CA SER A 63 -2.35 2.26 -21.87
C SER A 63 -3.52 2.95 -21.18
N GLY A 64 -3.74 2.68 -19.88
CA GLY A 64 -4.86 3.22 -19.12
C GLY A 64 -4.84 4.74 -18.98
N ASN A 65 -3.68 5.39 -19.18
CA ASN A 65 -3.61 6.85 -19.24
C ASN A 65 -4.40 7.43 -20.42
N LEU A 66 -4.64 6.67 -21.48
CA LEU A 66 -5.45 7.11 -22.63
C LEU A 66 -6.89 7.43 -22.23
N ALA A 67 -7.47 6.67 -21.30
CA ALA A 67 -8.82 6.91 -20.80
C ALA A 67 -8.91 8.24 -20.04
N GLN A 68 -7.86 8.63 -19.31
CA GLN A 68 -7.76 9.91 -18.61
C GLN A 68 -7.40 11.07 -19.57
N LEU A 69 -6.61 10.80 -20.62
CA LEU A 69 -6.14 11.78 -21.57
C LEU A 69 -7.22 12.24 -22.57
N CYS A 70 -8.18 11.36 -22.89
CA CYS A 70 -9.21 11.63 -23.88
C CYS A 70 -10.18 12.72 -23.41
N PRO A 71 -10.27 13.88 -24.11
CA PRO A 71 -11.07 15.02 -23.62
C PRO A 71 -12.60 14.81 -23.73
N VAL A 72 -13.04 13.81 -24.50
CA VAL A 72 -14.45 13.62 -24.89
C VAL A 72 -15.00 12.25 -24.49
N GLY A 73 -14.21 11.43 -23.80
CA GLY A 73 -14.60 10.05 -23.46
C GLY A 73 -14.84 9.17 -24.69
N ALA A 74 -14.12 9.42 -25.78
CA ALA A 74 -14.07 8.50 -26.93
C ALA A 74 -13.29 7.25 -26.55
N ILE A 75 -12.14 7.39 -25.87
CA ILE A 75 -11.44 6.26 -25.26
C ILE A 75 -11.86 6.20 -23.80
N THR A 76 -12.35 5.04 -23.37
CA THR A 76 -12.82 4.80 -22.00
C THR A 76 -12.28 3.49 -21.47
N ASP A 77 -12.14 3.42 -20.16
CA ASP A 77 -11.74 2.23 -19.44
C ASP A 77 -12.89 1.24 -19.27
N ARG A 78 -12.69 -0.02 -19.67
CA ARG A 78 -13.66 -1.11 -19.50
C ARG A 78 -13.91 -1.40 -18.02
N ASP A 79 -12.91 -1.20 -17.18
CA ASP A 79 -13.03 -1.40 -15.74
C ASP A 79 -13.95 -0.35 -15.10
N PHE A 80 -14.00 0.89 -15.59
CA PHE A 80 -14.87 1.91 -15.01
C PHE A 80 -16.19 2.13 -15.77
N ARG A 81 -16.19 1.90 -17.08
CA ARG A 81 -17.29 2.25 -17.98
C ARG A 81 -18.60 1.62 -17.51
N PHE A 82 -19.60 2.48 -17.30
CA PHE A 82 -20.96 2.13 -16.87
C PHE A 82 -21.09 1.55 -15.45
N LYS A 83 -20.02 1.48 -14.64
CA LYS A 83 -20.14 1.09 -13.22
C LYS A 83 -20.80 2.18 -12.37
N THR A 84 -20.48 3.45 -12.62
CA THR A 84 -21.10 4.61 -11.94
C THR A 84 -20.88 5.89 -12.74
N ARG A 85 -21.33 7.03 -12.20
CA ARG A 85 -21.12 8.38 -12.77
C ARG A 85 -20.14 9.17 -11.90
N ASN A 86 -19.35 10.04 -12.53
CA ASN A 86 -18.33 10.83 -11.84
C ASN A 86 -18.89 11.69 -10.69
N TRP A 87 -20.10 12.26 -10.84
CA TRP A 87 -20.72 13.10 -9.79
C TRP A 87 -21.23 12.34 -8.57
N PHE A 88 -21.20 11.00 -8.59
CA PHE A 88 -21.47 10.18 -7.40
C PHE A 88 -20.19 9.77 -6.68
N LEU A 89 -19.02 10.07 -7.25
CA LEU A 89 -17.74 9.71 -6.67
C LEU A 89 -17.19 10.88 -5.87
N GLU A 90 -16.53 10.53 -4.79
CA GLU A 90 -15.58 11.41 -4.12
C GLU A 90 -14.17 11.01 -4.50
N SER A 91 -13.26 11.98 -4.41
CA SER A 91 -11.87 11.84 -4.81
C SER A 91 -10.97 12.25 -3.65
N GLY A 92 -10.00 11.40 -3.32
CA GLY A 92 -8.97 11.75 -2.33
C GLY A 92 -7.56 11.49 -2.86
N ASP A 93 -6.63 12.35 -2.46
CA ASP A 93 -5.24 12.29 -2.88
C ASP A 93 -4.48 11.21 -2.08
N SER A 94 -3.70 10.38 -2.77
CA SER A 94 -2.90 9.34 -2.13
C SER A 94 -1.62 9.04 -2.93
N ILE A 95 -0.89 8.01 -2.52
CA ILE A 95 0.36 7.55 -3.12
C ILE A 95 0.19 6.09 -3.57
N CYS A 96 0.69 5.76 -4.75
CA CYS A 96 0.66 4.41 -5.29
C CYS A 96 1.59 3.47 -4.48
N PRO A 97 1.10 2.34 -3.95
CA PRO A 97 1.88 1.45 -3.09
C PRO A 97 2.63 0.33 -3.84
N PHE A 98 2.53 0.27 -5.18
CA PHE A 98 2.97 -0.92 -5.93
C PHE A 98 4.45 -0.93 -6.31
N CYS A 99 5.14 0.20 -6.24
CA CYS A 99 6.55 0.26 -6.58
C CYS A 99 7.22 1.49 -5.96
N SER A 100 8.55 1.45 -5.91
CA SER A 100 9.39 2.45 -5.25
C SER A 100 9.31 3.85 -5.85
N ARG A 101 8.70 4.01 -7.03
CA ARG A 101 8.45 5.33 -7.61
C ARG A 101 7.52 6.17 -6.74
N GLY A 102 6.54 5.54 -6.07
CA GLY A 102 5.56 6.24 -5.24
C GLY A 102 4.79 7.30 -6.01
N CYS A 103 4.20 6.94 -7.16
CA CYS A 103 3.47 7.89 -8.00
C CYS A 103 2.32 8.57 -7.25
N ALA A 104 2.12 9.87 -7.49
CA ALA A 104 0.99 10.60 -6.96
C ALA A 104 -0.30 10.16 -7.67
N ILE A 105 -1.31 9.77 -6.90
CA ILE A 105 -2.58 9.28 -7.40
C ILE A 105 -3.77 9.99 -6.74
N THR A 106 -4.92 9.87 -7.37
CA THR A 106 -6.23 10.20 -6.80
C THR A 106 -7.09 8.95 -6.81
N ILE A 107 -7.70 8.64 -5.68
CA ILE A 107 -8.59 7.49 -5.49
C ILE A 107 -10.02 7.99 -5.61
N ASP A 108 -10.74 7.50 -6.61
CA ASP A 108 -12.16 7.81 -6.78
C ASP A 108 -12.99 6.68 -6.16
N TYR A 109 -13.78 7.01 -5.15
CA TYR A 109 -14.54 6.06 -4.35
C TYR A 109 -15.96 6.56 -4.10
N HIS A 110 -16.82 5.65 -3.68
CA HIS A 110 -18.20 5.97 -3.35
C HIS A 110 -18.43 5.83 -1.84
N LYS A 111 -18.95 6.86 -1.17
CA LYS A 111 -19.24 6.83 0.28
C LYS A 111 -20.47 6.02 0.69
N GLY A 112 -21.18 5.47 -0.30
CA GLY A 112 -22.49 4.84 -0.13
C GLY A 112 -23.61 5.86 -0.35
N PHE A 113 -24.82 5.39 -0.65
CA PHE A 113 -26.00 6.26 -0.70
C PHE A 113 -26.81 6.10 0.58
N ALA A 114 -27.29 7.22 1.13
CA ALA A 114 -28.19 7.19 2.28
C ALA A 114 -29.54 6.52 1.96
N ARG A 115 -29.99 6.60 0.69
CA ARG A 115 -31.33 6.13 0.26
C ARG A 115 -31.35 4.71 -0.31
N PHE A 116 -30.21 4.21 -0.80
CA PHE A 116 -30.10 2.87 -1.38
C PHE A 116 -28.78 2.23 -0.94
N PRO A 117 -28.77 0.96 -0.52
CA PRO A 117 -27.55 0.30 -0.09
C PRO A 117 -26.62 0.12 -1.30
N VAL A 118 -25.59 0.96 -1.38
CA VAL A 118 -24.47 0.80 -2.31
C VAL A 118 -23.22 0.63 -1.47
N ALA A 119 -22.51 -0.49 -1.68
CA ALA A 119 -21.28 -0.78 -0.96
C ALA A 119 -20.27 0.37 -1.12
N LYS A 120 -19.65 0.77 -0.01
CA LYS A 120 -18.50 1.66 -0.02
C LYS A 120 -17.37 0.92 -0.71
N ARG A 121 -16.88 1.45 -1.82
CA ARG A 121 -15.78 0.85 -2.58
C ARG A 121 -15.07 1.87 -3.45
N VAL A 122 -13.83 1.55 -3.80
CA VAL A 122 -13.05 2.26 -4.80
C VAL A 122 -13.51 1.83 -6.19
N TYR A 123 -13.65 2.79 -7.10
CA TYR A 123 -14.10 2.56 -8.48
C TYR A 123 -13.00 2.73 -9.52
N ARG A 124 -11.99 3.55 -9.24
CA ARG A 124 -10.81 3.72 -10.10
C ARG A 124 -9.71 4.49 -9.37
N ILE A 125 -8.49 4.33 -9.87
CA ILE A 125 -7.36 5.21 -9.56
C ILE A 125 -7.02 6.06 -10.78
N ASN A 126 -6.78 7.35 -10.55
CA ASN A 126 -6.30 8.28 -11.57
C ASN A 126 -4.91 8.80 -11.25
N ALA A 127 -4.17 9.18 -12.29
CA ALA A 127 -2.90 9.87 -12.11
C ALA A 127 -3.16 11.28 -11.57
N ARG A 128 -2.45 11.64 -10.50
CA ARG A 128 -2.42 13.01 -9.97
C ARG A 128 -1.15 13.70 -10.43
N LYS A 129 -1.25 15.02 -10.65
CA LYS A 129 -0.10 15.79 -11.10
C LYS A 129 0.95 15.91 -9.99
N ASN A 130 2.17 15.43 -10.23
CA ASN A 130 3.34 15.71 -9.40
C ASN A 130 4.57 15.85 -10.29
N SER A 131 5.06 17.08 -10.46
CA SER A 131 6.20 17.39 -11.35
C SER A 131 7.53 16.80 -10.89
N LYS A 132 7.65 16.40 -9.63
CA LYS A 132 8.87 15.79 -9.08
C LYS A 132 8.92 14.27 -9.26
N VAL A 133 7.79 13.62 -9.54
CA VAL A 133 7.70 12.14 -9.57
C VAL A 133 7.15 11.66 -10.90
N ASN A 134 5.84 11.77 -11.12
CA ASN A 134 5.16 11.08 -12.21
C ASN A 134 4.56 12.03 -13.27
N SER A 135 4.79 13.33 -13.14
CA SER A 135 4.22 14.38 -13.97
C SER A 135 2.70 14.33 -14.05
N PHE A 136 2.12 13.55 -14.97
CA PHE A 136 0.67 13.36 -15.15
C PHE A 136 0.28 11.89 -15.36
N TRP A 137 1.21 10.95 -15.19
CA TRP A 137 1.06 9.56 -15.67
C TRP A 137 1.20 8.57 -14.53
N ILE A 138 0.63 7.39 -14.69
CA ILE A 138 0.89 6.23 -13.82
C ILE A 138 0.94 4.98 -14.69
N CYS A 139 1.69 3.96 -14.26
CA CYS A 139 1.65 2.65 -14.91
C CYS A 139 0.29 1.97 -14.69
N ASP A 140 -0.02 1.01 -15.54
CA ASP A 140 -1.25 0.23 -15.50
C ASP A 140 -1.33 -0.64 -14.24
N VAL A 141 -0.19 -1.09 -13.70
CA VAL A 141 -0.14 -1.79 -12.40
C VAL A 141 -0.71 -0.90 -11.30
N GLY A 142 -0.25 0.35 -11.20
CA GLY A 142 -0.76 1.30 -10.23
C GLY A 142 -2.20 1.76 -10.49
N ARG A 143 -2.63 1.78 -11.76
CA ARG A 143 -3.98 2.21 -12.15
C ARG A 143 -5.04 1.16 -11.89
N TYR A 144 -4.75 -0.09 -12.22
CA TYR A 144 -5.69 -1.21 -12.16
C TYR A 144 -5.51 -2.07 -10.90
N GLY A 145 -4.39 -1.93 -10.20
CA GLY A 145 -4.09 -2.73 -9.02
C GLY A 145 -4.99 -2.48 -7.81
N TYR A 146 -5.88 -1.48 -7.83
CA TYR A 146 -6.67 -1.03 -6.66
C TYR A 146 -7.67 -2.05 -6.09
N GLU A 147 -7.83 -3.21 -6.72
CA GLU A 147 -8.71 -4.28 -6.25
C GLU A 147 -8.39 -4.73 -4.83
N TYR A 148 -7.10 -4.71 -4.42
CA TYR A 148 -6.67 -5.00 -3.04
C TYR A 148 -7.42 -4.19 -1.98
N ILE A 149 -7.83 -2.96 -2.27
CA ILE A 149 -8.58 -2.09 -1.33
C ILE A 149 -10.00 -2.62 -1.12
N ASN A 150 -10.57 -3.24 -2.14
CA ASN A 150 -11.96 -3.71 -2.18
C ASN A 150 -12.11 -5.19 -1.77
N LEU A 151 -11.02 -5.91 -1.55
CA LEU A 151 -11.05 -7.27 -1.01
C LEU A 151 -11.66 -7.30 0.40
N GLU A 152 -12.09 -8.48 0.85
CA GLU A 152 -12.57 -8.62 2.22
C GLU A 152 -11.44 -8.34 3.21
N ARG A 153 -11.70 -7.47 4.18
CA ARG A 153 -10.70 -6.95 5.12
C ARG A 153 -10.81 -7.60 6.48
N GLN A 154 -9.68 -7.73 7.17
CA GLN A 154 -9.67 -8.14 8.57
C GLN A 154 -10.33 -7.04 9.40
N LYS A 155 -11.55 -7.29 9.89
CA LYS A 155 -12.37 -6.31 10.60
C LYS A 155 -12.30 -6.44 12.11
N THR A 156 -12.04 -7.65 12.61
CA THR A 156 -12.02 -7.94 14.04
C THR A 156 -10.61 -8.25 14.48
N LEU A 157 -10.30 -7.89 15.72
CA LEU A 157 -9.10 -8.35 16.40
C LEU A 157 -9.37 -9.69 17.10
N SER A 158 -8.33 -10.49 17.30
CA SER A 158 -8.40 -11.69 18.14
C SER A 158 -7.24 -11.71 19.13
N GLY A 159 -7.54 -12.15 20.35
CA GLY A 159 -6.55 -12.40 21.39
C GLY A 159 -6.16 -13.88 21.49
N PRO A 160 -5.36 -14.25 22.52
CA PRO A 160 -4.88 -15.62 22.72
C PRO A 160 -5.99 -16.66 22.91
N ASP A 161 -7.09 -16.28 23.57
CA ASP A 161 -8.28 -17.12 23.66
C ASP A 161 -9.22 -16.81 22.49
N LYS A 162 -9.23 -17.66 21.47
CA LYS A 162 -10.05 -17.47 20.27
C LYS A 162 -11.56 -17.53 20.52
N ASN A 163 -12.00 -17.97 21.69
CA ASN A 163 -13.42 -18.05 22.04
C ASN A 163 -13.96 -16.80 22.75
N ARG A 164 -13.09 -15.81 22.98
CA ARG A 164 -13.43 -14.59 23.70
C ARG A 164 -13.21 -13.36 22.82
N ASP A 165 -14.13 -12.42 22.90
CA ASP A 165 -13.96 -11.08 22.33
C ASP A 165 -13.02 -10.23 23.19
N TYR A 166 -12.15 -9.47 22.54
CA TYR A 166 -11.17 -8.59 23.18
C TYR A 166 -11.36 -7.14 22.73
N SER A 167 -11.00 -6.19 23.60
CA SER A 167 -10.82 -4.80 23.18
C SER A 167 -9.35 -4.49 22.88
N TRP A 168 -9.10 -3.42 22.13
CA TRP A 168 -7.75 -2.93 21.89
C TRP A 168 -7.01 -2.58 23.19
N GLU A 169 -7.70 -2.03 24.18
CA GLU A 169 -7.11 -1.69 25.48
C GLU A 169 -6.67 -2.94 26.24
N GLU A 170 -7.46 -4.02 26.17
CA GLU A 170 -7.11 -5.32 26.77
C GLU A 170 -5.90 -5.94 26.08
N ILE A 171 -5.90 -6.00 24.75
CA ILE A 171 -4.77 -6.55 23.97
C ILE A 171 -3.49 -5.76 24.23
N LEU A 172 -3.55 -4.42 24.17
CA LEU A 172 -2.37 -3.59 24.39
C LEU A 172 -1.84 -3.70 25.82
N SER A 173 -2.71 -3.88 26.80
CA SER A 173 -2.34 -4.11 28.21
C SER A 173 -1.68 -5.47 28.40
N ASP A 174 -2.23 -6.52 27.80
CA ASP A 174 -1.64 -7.86 27.87
C ASP A 174 -0.30 -7.93 27.14
N TYR A 175 -0.21 -7.28 25.99
CA TYR A 175 1.01 -7.20 25.21
C TYR A 175 2.10 -6.42 25.93
N SER A 176 1.77 -5.25 26.50
CA SER A 176 2.76 -4.45 27.23
C SER A 176 3.24 -5.13 28.52
N LYS A 177 2.36 -5.84 29.23
CA LYS A 177 2.77 -6.65 30.40
C LYS A 177 3.78 -7.72 30.02
N ARG A 178 3.59 -8.39 28.87
CA ARG A 178 4.50 -9.45 28.40
C ARG A 178 5.84 -8.88 27.96
N LEU A 179 5.85 -7.81 27.17
CA LEU A 179 7.07 -7.08 26.82
C LEU A 179 7.83 -6.60 28.07
N ASN A 180 7.13 -6.07 29.07
CA ASN A 180 7.73 -5.66 30.33
C ASN A 180 8.29 -6.84 31.13
N ARG A 181 7.61 -7.99 31.20
CA ARG A 181 8.14 -9.20 31.85
C ARG A 181 9.46 -9.63 31.23
N GLN A 182 9.55 -9.60 29.91
CA GLN A 182 10.78 -9.94 29.19
C GLN A 182 11.92 -8.96 29.49
N ARG A 183 11.62 -7.67 29.60
CA ARG A 183 12.61 -6.65 30.01
C ARG A 183 13.21 -6.89 31.40
N PHE A 184 12.43 -7.41 32.36
CA PHE A 184 12.88 -7.66 33.74
C PHE A 184 13.39 -9.07 33.98
N SER A 185 13.27 -9.95 32.99
CA SER A 185 13.84 -11.30 33.06
C SER A 185 15.36 -11.22 32.90
N ASN A 186 16.13 -11.90 33.75
CA ASN A 186 17.59 -12.06 33.57
C ASN A 186 17.96 -12.93 32.36
N ARG A 187 16.95 -13.48 31.67
CA ARG A 187 17.11 -14.13 30.37
C ARG A 187 17.06 -13.03 29.30
N THR A 188 18.04 -12.98 28.40
CA THR A 188 17.93 -12.26 27.13
C THR A 188 16.78 -12.88 26.35
N ALA A 189 15.57 -12.40 26.60
CA ALA A 189 14.41 -12.78 25.83
C ALA A 189 14.51 -12.09 24.46
N ASN A 190 14.45 -12.89 23.41
CA ASN A 190 14.70 -12.41 22.06
C ASN A 190 13.37 -12.09 21.40
N ILE A 191 13.13 -10.79 21.21
CA ILE A 191 11.95 -10.30 20.50
C ILE A 191 12.33 -10.18 19.03
N THR A 192 11.59 -10.82 18.13
CA THR A 192 11.78 -10.65 16.68
C THR A 192 10.60 -9.91 16.06
N ILE A 193 10.91 -8.85 15.32
CA ILE A 193 9.95 -8.03 14.59
C ILE A 193 10.20 -8.19 13.09
N ILE A 194 9.18 -8.60 12.35
CA ILE A 194 9.18 -8.65 10.89
C ILE A 194 8.38 -7.46 10.38
N CYS A 195 9.09 -6.50 9.79
CA CYS A 195 8.55 -5.32 9.12
C CYS A 195 8.58 -5.50 7.60
N ASN A 196 7.95 -4.58 6.88
CA ASN A 196 7.98 -4.52 5.42
C ASN A 196 8.00 -3.06 4.93
N SER A 197 8.38 -2.86 3.67
CA SER A 197 8.50 -1.53 3.06
C SER A 197 7.18 -0.92 2.56
N TRP A 198 6.01 -1.50 2.89
CA TRP A 198 4.72 -0.80 2.78
C TRP A 198 4.40 0.04 4.04
N MET A 199 5.10 -0.21 5.14
CA MET A 199 5.00 0.63 6.34
C MET A 199 5.51 2.04 6.06
N THR A 200 4.88 3.02 6.69
CA THR A 200 5.25 4.43 6.60
C THR A 200 6.57 4.72 7.32
N ASN A 201 7.21 5.85 6.99
CA ASN A 201 8.40 6.29 7.70
C ASN A 201 8.14 6.46 9.20
N GLU A 202 6.96 6.97 9.57
CA GLU A 202 6.53 7.18 10.94
C GLU A 202 6.33 5.86 11.71
N GLU A 203 5.76 4.84 11.05
CA GLU A 203 5.60 3.50 11.62
C GLU A 203 6.96 2.82 11.86
N LEU A 204 7.83 2.84 10.85
CA LEU A 204 9.19 2.28 10.96
C LEU A 204 10.02 3.03 12.02
N PHE A 205 9.89 4.36 12.11
CA PHE A 205 10.53 5.13 13.17
C PHE A 205 10.04 4.72 14.57
N LEU A 206 8.73 4.54 14.76
CA LEU A 206 8.17 4.08 16.03
C LEU A 206 8.61 2.66 16.38
N VAL A 207 8.66 1.75 15.40
CA VAL A 207 9.23 0.40 15.58
C VAL A 207 10.67 0.49 16.08
N ARG A 208 11.52 1.28 15.41
CA ARG A 208 12.92 1.49 15.83
C ARG A 208 12.99 2.05 17.25
N LYS A 209 12.15 3.03 17.58
CA LYS A 209 12.13 3.64 18.92
C LYS A 209 11.80 2.63 20.01
N ILE A 210 10.75 1.86 19.81
CA ILE A 210 10.27 0.89 20.81
C ILE A 210 11.25 -0.29 20.92
N PHE A 211 11.66 -0.86 19.78
CA PHE A 211 12.36 -2.15 19.75
C PHE A 211 13.88 -2.07 19.59
N GLN A 212 14.47 -0.89 19.40
CA GLN A 212 15.92 -0.69 19.52
C GLN A 212 16.29 0.33 20.59
N GLY A 213 15.42 1.32 20.85
CA GLY A 213 15.62 2.28 21.93
C GLY A 213 15.21 1.70 23.29
N ASP A 214 13.92 1.44 23.44
CA ASP A 214 13.34 1.06 24.74
C ASP A 214 13.56 -0.42 25.08
N LEU A 215 13.61 -1.29 24.07
CA LEU A 215 13.81 -2.74 24.19
C LEU A 215 15.00 -3.19 23.32
N PRO A 216 16.26 -2.88 23.69
CA PRO A 216 17.43 -3.01 22.82
C PRO A 216 17.79 -4.45 22.42
N ASN A 217 17.26 -5.46 23.11
CA ASN A 217 17.48 -6.88 22.78
C ASN A 217 16.53 -7.41 21.68
N SER A 218 15.89 -6.53 20.91
CA SER A 218 15.00 -6.95 19.84
C SER A 218 15.73 -7.02 18.49
N ARG A 219 15.46 -8.08 17.74
CA ARG A 219 15.86 -8.23 16.35
C ARG A 219 14.77 -7.68 15.45
N ILE A 220 15.15 -6.83 14.51
CA ILE A 220 14.24 -6.30 13.50
C ILE A 220 14.70 -6.80 12.13
N GLN A 221 13.78 -7.34 11.34
CA GLN A 221 14.01 -7.76 9.97
C GLN A 221 13.04 -7.05 9.04
N LEU A 222 13.53 -6.59 7.89
CA LEU A 222 12.71 -6.04 6.84
C LEU A 222 12.55 -7.09 5.74
N LEU A 223 11.31 -7.50 5.47
CA LEU A 223 10.97 -8.50 4.48
C LEU A 223 10.11 -7.89 3.37
N ASP A 224 10.64 -7.93 2.15
CA ASP A 224 10.01 -7.40 0.95
C ASP A 224 9.94 -8.47 -0.16
N PRO A 225 9.02 -8.32 -1.13
CA PRO A 225 9.05 -9.11 -2.35
C PRO A 225 10.36 -8.92 -3.14
N PRO A 226 10.77 -9.94 -3.92
CA PRO A 226 11.87 -9.80 -4.85
C PRO A 226 11.56 -8.73 -5.89
N ASP A 227 12.62 -8.17 -6.46
CA ASP A 227 12.48 -7.21 -7.54
C ASP A 227 11.91 -7.88 -8.79
N GLU A 228 11.02 -7.16 -9.48
CA GLU A 228 10.45 -7.59 -10.75
C GLU A 228 11.04 -6.81 -11.93
N LYS A 229 10.55 -7.07 -13.14
CA LYS A 229 10.89 -6.25 -14.30
C LYS A 229 10.28 -4.84 -14.17
N GLY A 230 11.17 -3.85 -14.18
CA GLY A 230 10.82 -2.43 -14.36
C GLY A 230 10.86 -1.99 -15.82
N ASP A 231 10.66 -0.70 -16.05
CA ASP A 231 10.91 -0.01 -17.30
C ASP A 231 11.77 1.24 -17.10
N ASN A 232 12.14 1.89 -18.19
CA ASN A 232 12.98 3.09 -18.19
C ASN A 232 12.15 4.38 -18.02
N PHE A 233 10.93 4.30 -17.47
CA PHE A 233 10.06 5.46 -17.28
C PHE A 233 9.60 5.61 -15.83
N LEU A 234 8.50 4.97 -15.43
CA LEU A 234 7.94 5.11 -14.07
C LEU A 234 7.89 3.80 -13.31
N LEU A 235 7.81 2.65 -13.99
CA LEU A 235 7.65 1.37 -13.31
C LEU A 235 9.02 0.88 -12.83
N THR A 236 9.27 0.92 -11.53
CA THR A 236 10.55 0.47 -10.97
C THR A 236 10.56 -1.03 -10.73
N PRO A 237 11.73 -1.70 -10.77
CA PRO A 237 11.88 -3.11 -10.38
C PRO A 237 11.41 -3.39 -8.96
N GLU A 238 11.77 -2.51 -8.02
CA GLU A 238 11.36 -2.59 -6.62
C GLU A 238 9.84 -2.41 -6.49
N ARG A 239 9.16 -3.46 -6.00
CA ARG A 239 7.70 -3.58 -5.87
C ARG A 239 7.13 -3.16 -4.51
N VAL A 240 7.84 -2.25 -3.84
CA VAL A 240 7.44 -1.68 -2.55
C VAL A 240 7.63 -0.16 -2.59
N PRO A 241 6.80 0.62 -1.87
CA PRO A 241 6.79 2.08 -2.04
C PRO A 241 7.81 2.83 -1.16
N ASN A 242 8.39 2.19 -0.14
CA ASN A 242 9.17 2.86 0.89
C ASN A 242 10.51 2.20 1.27
N ARG A 243 11.11 1.34 0.42
CA ARG A 243 12.38 0.68 0.78
C ARG A 243 13.48 1.69 1.05
N ARG A 244 13.55 2.76 0.24
CA ARG A 244 14.51 3.86 0.47
C ARG A 244 14.34 4.50 1.85
N GLY A 245 13.10 4.70 2.30
CA GLY A 245 12.82 5.24 3.63
C GLY A 245 13.25 4.29 4.74
N ALA A 246 12.99 3.00 4.59
CA ALA A 246 13.44 1.98 5.53
C ALA A 246 14.97 1.95 5.65
N VAL A 247 15.69 2.00 4.52
CA VAL A 247 17.17 2.05 4.52
C VAL A 247 17.72 3.29 5.22
N GLU A 248 17.14 4.48 4.97
CA GLU A 248 17.55 5.72 5.65
C GLU A 248 17.23 5.73 7.16
N LEU A 249 16.28 4.91 7.59
CA LEU A 249 15.99 4.64 9.01
C LEU A 249 16.92 3.57 9.63
N GLY A 250 17.84 3.02 8.83
CA GLY A 250 18.79 1.98 9.24
C GLY A 250 18.21 0.57 9.30
N PHE A 251 17.15 0.29 8.52
CA PHE A 251 16.64 -1.07 8.34
C PHE A 251 17.36 -1.73 7.16
N GLU A 252 17.68 -3.02 7.31
CA GLU A 252 18.32 -3.82 6.29
C GLU A 252 17.36 -4.91 5.81
N THR A 253 17.30 -5.09 4.48
CA THR A 253 16.61 -6.24 3.88
C THR A 253 17.52 -7.46 4.00
N ASN A 254 17.09 -8.44 4.78
CA ASN A 254 17.81 -9.70 4.95
C ASN A 254 16.88 -10.86 4.58
N PRO A 255 17.40 -11.94 3.97
CA PRO A 255 16.62 -13.15 3.78
C PRO A 255 16.07 -13.64 5.12
N LEU A 256 14.83 -14.11 5.10
CA LEU A 256 14.21 -14.71 6.26
C LEU A 256 14.89 -16.05 6.56
N ASP A 257 15.44 -16.19 7.76
CA ASP A 257 15.95 -17.46 8.24
C ASP A 257 14.99 -18.05 9.27
N MET A 258 14.23 -19.06 8.82
CA MET A 258 13.22 -19.74 9.63
C MET A 258 13.85 -20.55 10.77
N GLU A 259 15.07 -21.07 10.61
CA GLU A 259 15.77 -21.81 11.67
C GLU A 259 16.12 -20.85 12.81
N THR A 260 16.70 -19.69 12.48
CA THR A 260 17.01 -18.69 13.50
C THR A 260 15.74 -18.16 14.18
N LEU A 261 14.64 -17.97 13.45
CA LEU A 261 13.37 -17.59 14.07
C LEU A 261 12.89 -18.62 15.09
N LYS A 262 13.06 -19.90 14.79
CA LYS A 262 12.62 -20.99 15.65
C LYS A 262 13.48 -21.15 16.91
N GLU A 263 14.79 -20.96 16.80
CA GLU A 263 15.73 -21.21 17.91
C GLU A 263 15.95 -19.99 18.79
N GLU A 264 15.87 -18.79 18.22
CA GLU A 264 16.27 -17.55 18.88
C GLU A 264 15.13 -16.55 19.04
N THR A 265 13.85 -16.94 18.98
CA THR A 265 12.72 -16.00 19.18
C THR A 265 11.76 -16.51 20.25
N ASP A 266 11.53 -15.70 21.28
CA ASP A 266 10.50 -15.96 22.28
C ASP A 266 9.19 -15.25 21.93
N LEU A 267 9.28 -14.03 21.38
CA LEU A 267 8.14 -13.22 20.98
C LEU A 267 8.29 -12.80 19.53
N LEU A 268 7.34 -13.19 18.69
CA LEU A 268 7.32 -12.86 17.26
C LEU A 268 6.23 -11.83 16.95
N ILE A 269 6.61 -10.73 16.32
CA ILE A 269 5.70 -9.66 15.90
C ILE A 269 5.82 -9.50 14.39
N VAL A 270 4.72 -9.66 13.67
CA VAL A 270 4.72 -9.65 12.20
C VAL A 270 3.79 -8.55 11.70
N PHE A 271 4.34 -7.62 10.92
CA PHE A 271 3.55 -6.72 10.07
C PHE A 271 3.41 -7.39 8.70
N GLY A 272 2.35 -8.19 8.53
CA GLY A 272 2.28 -9.23 7.52
C GLY A 272 1.33 -8.93 6.36
N THR A 273 1.91 -8.78 5.17
CA THR A 273 1.26 -9.05 3.88
C THR A 273 2.11 -10.04 3.09
N TYR A 274 3.42 -9.79 2.94
CA TYR A 274 4.27 -10.64 2.10
C TYR A 274 4.68 -11.98 2.72
N LEU A 275 5.06 -11.99 4.01
CA LEU A 275 5.49 -13.21 4.73
C LEU A 275 4.45 -14.33 4.61
N LEU A 276 3.18 -14.00 4.85
CA LEU A 276 2.09 -14.97 4.91
C LEU A 276 1.77 -15.59 3.54
N GLU A 277 1.97 -14.83 2.47
CA GLU A 277 1.65 -15.25 1.10
C GLU A 277 2.74 -16.17 0.50
N HIS A 278 3.98 -16.10 1.01
CA HIS A 278 5.14 -16.75 0.37
C HIS A 278 5.93 -17.70 1.28
N SER A 279 5.49 -17.91 2.52
CA SER A 279 6.10 -18.88 3.43
C SER A 279 5.49 -20.27 3.28
N ASN A 280 6.32 -21.31 3.42
CA ASN A 280 5.83 -22.67 3.54
C ASN A 280 5.04 -22.82 4.85
N ARG A 281 3.79 -23.27 4.75
CA ARG A 281 2.89 -23.44 5.91
C ARG A 281 3.50 -24.29 7.01
N SER A 282 4.11 -25.42 6.68
CA SER A 282 4.68 -26.34 7.67
C SER A 282 5.87 -25.73 8.41
N GLU A 283 6.66 -24.89 7.75
CA GLU A 283 7.78 -24.18 8.37
C GLU A 283 7.26 -23.07 9.29
N LEU A 284 6.25 -22.32 8.87
CA LEU A 284 5.65 -21.27 9.70
C LEU A 284 4.96 -21.87 10.93
N GLU A 285 4.25 -22.99 10.78
CA GLU A 285 3.68 -23.74 11.92
C GLU A 285 4.76 -24.18 12.90
N ALA A 286 5.92 -24.64 12.41
CA ALA A 286 7.04 -25.03 13.25
C ALA A 286 7.66 -23.85 14.01
N VAL A 287 7.77 -22.67 13.39
CA VAL A 287 8.23 -21.44 14.04
C VAL A 287 7.19 -20.99 15.08
N LEU A 288 5.93 -20.87 14.70
CA LEU A 288 4.86 -20.41 15.58
C LEU A 288 4.62 -21.34 16.78
N GLY A 289 4.85 -22.65 16.62
CA GLY A 289 4.81 -23.61 17.71
C GLY A 289 5.99 -23.55 18.67
N SER A 290 7.09 -22.86 18.31
CA SER A 290 8.28 -22.70 19.14
C SER A 290 8.34 -21.39 19.91
N VAL A 291 7.65 -20.35 19.44
CA VAL A 291 7.60 -19.04 20.11
C VAL A 291 6.61 -19.06 21.28
N GLU A 292 6.91 -18.36 22.36
CA GLU A 292 6.00 -18.25 23.51
C GLU A 292 4.77 -17.40 23.17
N GLN A 293 4.91 -16.47 22.22
CA GLN A 293 3.82 -15.67 21.72
C GLN A 293 4.09 -15.14 20.31
N SER A 294 3.04 -15.07 19.51
CA SER A 294 3.02 -14.56 18.16
C SER A 294 1.90 -13.51 17.96
N ILE A 295 2.24 -12.42 17.28
CA ILE A 295 1.29 -11.33 16.97
C ILE A 295 1.38 -11.00 15.50
N LEU A 296 0.23 -11.01 14.82
CA LEU A 296 0.11 -10.65 13.43
C LEU A 296 -0.70 -9.37 13.27
N PHE A 297 -0.08 -8.36 12.66
CA PHE A 297 -0.77 -7.20 12.10
C PHE A 297 -1.06 -7.47 10.63
N THR A 298 -2.33 -7.53 10.23
CA THR A 298 -2.71 -7.80 8.85
C THR A 298 -3.92 -6.97 8.41
N PRO A 299 -3.93 -6.46 7.17
CA PRO A 299 -5.12 -5.86 6.58
C PRO A 299 -6.14 -6.91 6.09
N TYR A 300 -5.72 -8.17 5.85
CA TYR A 300 -6.54 -9.20 5.21
C TYR A 300 -6.73 -10.43 6.11
N PRO A 301 -7.90 -11.09 6.05
CA PRO A 301 -8.05 -12.41 6.61
C PRO A 301 -7.16 -13.40 5.85
N HIS A 302 -6.47 -14.28 6.57
CA HIS A 302 -5.61 -15.30 6.00
C HIS A 302 -5.83 -16.63 6.73
N GLU A 303 -5.64 -17.76 6.04
CA GLU A 303 -5.78 -19.09 6.64
C GLU A 303 -4.83 -19.31 7.82
N LEU A 304 -3.68 -18.62 7.79
CA LEU A 304 -2.66 -18.70 8.84
C LEU A 304 -3.00 -17.86 10.08
N ASN A 305 -4.08 -17.06 10.06
CA ASN A 305 -4.49 -16.24 11.20
C ASN A 305 -4.76 -17.09 12.46
N GLU A 306 -5.25 -18.32 12.29
CA GLU A 306 -5.53 -19.26 13.39
C GLU A 306 -4.26 -19.73 14.10
N LEU A 307 -3.10 -19.66 13.44
CA LEU A 307 -1.81 -20.07 13.99
C LEU A 307 -1.19 -19.00 14.90
N PHE A 308 -1.61 -17.74 14.76
CA PHE A 308 -1.10 -16.64 15.58
C PHE A 308 -1.91 -16.51 16.86
N ASP A 309 -1.25 -16.28 17.99
CA ASP A 309 -1.92 -16.05 19.27
C ASP A 309 -2.80 -14.80 19.20
N MET A 310 -2.30 -13.73 18.58
CA MET A 310 -3.04 -12.49 18.39
C MET A 310 -3.05 -12.08 16.92
N VAL A 311 -4.21 -11.65 16.43
CA VAL A 311 -4.36 -11.09 15.08
C VAL A 311 -5.01 -9.73 15.19
N LEU A 312 -4.32 -8.71 14.70
CA LEU A 312 -4.64 -7.31 14.88
C LEU A 312 -4.90 -6.66 13.50
N PRO A 313 -6.10 -6.11 13.27
CA PRO A 313 -6.47 -5.55 11.98
C PRO A 313 -5.70 -4.24 11.74
N ALA A 314 -4.99 -4.19 10.61
CA ALA A 314 -4.17 -3.05 10.21
C ALA A 314 -4.79 -2.29 9.02
N ALA A 315 -4.74 -0.96 9.09
CA ALA A 315 -5.20 -0.09 8.03
C ALA A 315 -4.25 -0.15 6.81
N LEU A 316 -4.82 -0.06 5.60
CA LEU A 316 -4.02 0.13 4.38
C LEU A 316 -3.53 1.58 4.29
N ILE A 317 -2.56 1.84 3.40
CA ILE A 317 -2.07 3.19 3.09
C ILE A 317 -3.21 4.21 2.87
N PRO A 318 -4.23 3.99 2.01
CA PRO A 318 -5.32 4.96 1.83
C PRO A 318 -6.23 5.15 3.05
N GLU A 319 -6.11 4.31 4.08
CA GLU A 319 -6.91 4.34 5.33
C GLU A 319 -6.12 4.90 6.52
N SER A 320 -4.87 5.29 6.28
CA SER A 320 -3.94 5.82 7.26
C SER A 320 -3.40 7.17 6.78
N GLU A 321 -2.55 7.77 7.60
CA GLU A 321 -1.80 8.97 7.29
C GLU A 321 -0.32 8.72 7.62
N GLY A 322 0.58 9.38 6.90
CA GLY A 322 2.02 9.12 7.03
C GLY A 322 2.85 9.72 5.92
N SER A 323 4.07 9.23 5.76
CA SER A 323 4.92 9.54 4.63
C SER A 323 5.63 8.31 4.09
N LEU A 324 5.89 8.33 2.78
CA LEU A 324 6.66 7.32 2.05
C LEU A 324 7.81 8.02 1.33
N THR A 325 8.96 7.36 1.27
CA THR A 325 10.17 7.84 0.61
C THR A 325 10.38 7.06 -0.67
N ASN A 326 10.29 7.76 -1.81
CA ASN A 326 10.48 7.11 -3.09
C ASN A 326 11.96 6.81 -3.39
N VAL A 327 12.20 6.08 -4.49
CA VAL A 327 13.55 5.71 -4.97
C VAL A 327 14.48 6.90 -5.19
N ASP A 328 13.94 8.06 -5.52
CA ASP A 328 14.69 9.30 -5.75
C ASP A 328 14.99 10.07 -4.43
N GLY A 329 14.62 9.51 -3.27
CA GLY A 329 14.81 10.13 -1.96
C GLY A 329 13.82 11.25 -1.62
N LEU A 330 12.70 11.33 -2.36
CA LEU A 330 11.62 12.26 -2.08
C LEU A 330 10.68 11.67 -1.02
N VAL A 331 10.66 12.31 0.15
CA VAL A 331 9.67 12.05 1.21
C VAL A 331 8.35 12.70 0.78
N GLN A 332 7.30 11.88 0.66
CA GLN A 332 5.97 12.27 0.21
C GLN A 332 4.95 12.00 1.33
N PRO A 333 4.41 13.05 1.97
CA PRO A 333 3.32 12.87 2.93
C PRO A 333 2.01 12.55 2.22
N PHE A 334 1.14 11.82 2.90
CA PHE A 334 -0.23 11.54 2.48
C PHE A 334 -1.17 11.55 3.69
N GLU A 335 -2.45 11.79 3.41
CA GLU A 335 -3.52 11.82 4.40
C GLU A 335 -4.49 10.66 4.17
N LYS A 336 -5.31 10.37 5.19
CA LYS A 336 -6.35 9.37 5.12
C LYS A 336 -7.44 9.75 4.11
N VAL A 337 -7.72 8.85 3.18
CA VAL A 337 -8.76 9.01 2.16
C VAL A 337 -9.99 8.15 2.44
N LEU A 338 -9.78 6.95 2.97
CA LEU A 338 -10.81 5.96 3.25
C LEU A 338 -10.90 5.70 4.75
N GLU A 339 -12.08 5.28 5.22
CA GLU A 339 -12.22 4.85 6.61
C GLU A 339 -11.79 3.39 6.75
N PRO A 340 -10.92 3.05 7.72
CA PRO A 340 -10.56 1.67 7.97
C PRO A 340 -11.79 0.86 8.41
N PRO A 341 -11.91 -0.41 7.99
CA PRO A 341 -13.09 -1.22 8.28
C PRO A 341 -13.05 -1.82 9.69
N GLY A 342 -14.22 -1.90 10.34
CA GLY A 342 -14.36 -2.54 11.64
C GLY A 342 -13.45 -1.92 12.71
N GLU A 343 -12.65 -2.75 13.36
CA GLU A 343 -11.70 -2.40 14.41
C GLU A 343 -10.29 -2.09 13.87
N SER A 344 -10.10 -2.07 12.55
CA SER A 344 -8.81 -1.77 11.92
C SER A 344 -8.30 -0.39 12.32
N ARG A 345 -7.02 -0.30 12.66
CA ARG A 345 -6.34 0.95 13.06
C ARG A 345 -5.08 1.18 12.26
N ALA A 346 -4.72 2.46 12.08
CA ALA A 346 -3.42 2.85 11.56
C ALA A 346 -2.30 2.32 12.46
N VAL A 347 -1.27 1.72 11.86
CA VAL A 347 -0.20 1.04 12.61
C VAL A 347 0.57 2.03 13.47
N TRP A 348 0.77 3.27 13.02
CA TRP A 348 1.42 4.30 13.83
C TRP A 348 0.68 4.58 15.15
N ARG A 349 -0.66 4.54 15.15
CA ARG A 349 -1.48 4.75 16.36
C ARG A 349 -1.30 3.57 17.32
N ILE A 350 -1.30 2.36 16.78
CA ILE A 350 -1.10 1.14 17.56
C ILE A 350 0.28 1.15 18.22
N LEU A 351 1.33 1.43 17.45
CA LEU A 351 2.71 1.53 17.96
C LEU A 351 2.86 2.64 19.00
N ARG A 352 2.27 3.82 18.77
CA ARG A 352 2.26 4.90 19.76
C ARG A 352 1.59 4.46 21.06
N ASP A 353 0.43 3.84 20.97
CA ASP A 353 -0.32 3.42 22.17
C ASP A 353 0.37 2.26 22.90
N LEU A 354 1.08 1.40 22.17
CA LEU A 354 2.03 0.43 22.74
C LEU A 354 3.18 1.13 23.48
N GLY A 355 3.82 2.14 22.89
CA GLY A 355 4.88 2.90 23.54
C GLY A 355 4.41 3.56 24.85
N LYS A 356 3.17 4.06 24.88
CA LYS A 356 2.54 4.56 26.11
C LYS A 356 2.35 3.43 27.13
N SER A 357 1.81 2.28 26.72
CA SER A 357 1.48 1.18 27.63
C SER A 357 2.71 0.46 28.21
N LEU A 358 3.87 0.55 27.55
CA LEU A 358 5.15 0.08 28.08
C LEU A 358 5.64 0.91 29.29
N ASN A 359 5.22 2.17 29.39
CA ASN A 359 5.54 3.09 30.49
C ASN A 359 7.05 3.32 30.72
N ILE A 360 7.86 3.21 29.66
CA ILE A 360 9.32 3.48 29.68
C ILE A 360 9.56 4.97 29.49
N HIS A 361 9.02 5.53 28.40
CA HIS A 361 9.02 6.96 28.09
C HIS A 361 7.59 7.48 27.85
N PHE A 362 6.69 7.27 28.81
CA PHE A 362 5.27 7.66 28.66
C PHE A 362 5.05 9.11 28.20
N PRO A 363 5.74 10.15 28.76
CA PRO A 363 5.55 11.53 28.30
C PRO A 363 5.94 11.74 26.84
N TYR A 364 6.96 11.03 26.34
CA TYR A 364 7.40 11.09 24.95
C TYR A 364 6.32 10.55 24.02
N TYR A 365 5.87 9.30 24.21
CA TYR A 365 4.82 8.70 23.36
C TYR A 365 3.46 9.36 23.54
N LYS A 366 3.20 9.98 24.69
CA LYS A 366 2.01 10.83 24.90
C LYS A 366 2.04 12.10 24.04
N GLY A 367 3.22 12.67 23.81
CA GLY A 367 3.41 13.84 22.95
C GLY A 367 3.32 13.55 21.45
N LEU A 368 3.39 12.27 21.04
CA LEU A 368 3.27 11.84 19.64
C LEU A 368 1.80 11.64 19.22
N ASP A 369 0.97 12.66 19.36
CA ASP A 369 -0.49 12.55 19.16
C ASP A 369 -0.94 12.51 17.68
N SER A 370 -0.03 12.85 16.76
CA SER A 370 -0.26 13.03 15.33
C SER A 370 0.93 12.55 14.49
N VAL A 371 0.72 12.36 13.19
CA VAL A 371 1.82 12.02 12.26
C VAL A 371 2.83 13.17 12.15
N GLU A 372 2.37 14.41 12.24
CA GLU A 372 3.20 15.62 12.18
C GLU A 372 4.17 15.68 13.37
N THR A 373 3.71 15.33 14.57
CA THR A 373 4.58 15.29 15.76
C THR A 373 5.62 14.18 15.64
N ILE A 374 5.24 12.99 15.15
CA ILE A 374 6.18 11.89 14.88
C ILE A 374 7.21 12.30 13.83
N ARG A 375 6.79 12.95 12.74
CA ARG A 375 7.68 13.42 11.68
C ARG A 375 8.65 14.48 12.17
N THR A 376 8.22 15.34 13.08
CA THR A 376 9.08 16.34 13.72
C THR A 376 10.19 15.68 14.53
N GLU A 377 9.87 14.67 15.35
CA GLU A 377 10.88 13.91 16.09
C GLU A 377 11.79 13.11 15.15
N LEU A 378 11.22 12.47 14.12
CA LEU A 378 11.98 11.78 13.09
C LEU A 378 13.02 12.69 12.43
N GLY A 379 12.65 13.91 12.05
CA GLY A 379 13.57 14.88 11.47
C GLY A 379 14.65 15.36 12.45
N LYS A 380 14.35 15.47 13.75
CA LYS A 380 15.38 15.82 14.75
C LYS A 380 16.50 14.79 14.78
N GLU A 381 16.15 13.51 14.73
CA GLU A 381 17.09 12.40 14.88
C GLU A 381 17.78 12.00 13.59
N ILE A 382 17.07 12.01 12.47
CA ILE A 382 17.57 11.50 11.21
C ILE A 382 17.56 12.64 10.19
N SER A 383 18.75 13.13 9.86
CA SER A 383 18.94 14.32 9.01
C SER A 383 18.31 14.19 7.63
N PHE A 384 18.20 12.98 7.09
CA PHE A 384 17.54 12.71 5.80
C PHE A 384 16.07 13.20 5.78
N PHE A 385 15.37 13.09 6.92
CA PHE A 385 13.97 13.47 7.06
C PHE A 385 13.77 14.92 7.56
N ARG A 386 14.84 15.72 7.68
CA ARG A 386 14.73 17.16 7.95
C ARG A 386 14.26 17.88 6.68
N LYS A 387 12.95 18.02 6.52
CA LYS A 387 12.35 18.81 5.43
C LYS A 387 11.19 19.64 5.92
#